data_AF-A0A1J5HD79-F1
#
_entry.id   AF-A0A1J5HD79-F1
#
_cell.length_a   1.000
_cell.length_b   1.000
_cell.length_c   1.000
_cell.angle_alpha   90.00
_cell.angle_beta   90.00
_cell.angle_gamma   90.00
#
_symmetry.space_group_name_H-M   'P 1'
#
loop_
_entity.id
_entity.type
_entity.pdbx_description
1 polymer ?
#
loop_
_entity_poly.entity_id
_entity_poly.type
_entity_poly.pdbx_seq_one_letter_code
_entity_poly.pdbx_strand_id
1 'polypeptide(L)' 'MSLDDEVLKIFAKMSDALKIEVLHYAKYLLNKGIEKSSSIAIANDEIAKKKYRQAGTMAGLIVMSDDFDEPLAEMQEYMY' A
#
# COMPACT_ATOMS: atom_id res chain seq x y z
N MET A 1 29.22 -15.05 24.10
CA MET A 1 29.28 -13.58 23.87
C MET A 1 27.85 -13.07 23.99
N SER A 2 27.65 -11.84 24.46
CA SER A 2 26.30 -11.25 24.42
C SER A 2 25.92 -10.97 22.97
N LEU A 3 24.63 -11.05 22.64
CA LEU A 3 24.11 -10.63 21.34
C LEU A 3 24.54 -9.18 21.03
N ASP A 4 24.52 -8.31 22.04
CA ASP A 4 24.90 -6.91 21.92
C ASP A 4 26.36 -6.76 21.47
N ASP A 5 27.26 -7.59 22.00
CA ASP A 5 28.69 -7.58 21.66
C ASP A 5 28.92 -7.96 20.19
N GLU A 6 28.15 -8.92 19.68
CA GLU A 6 28.22 -9.37 18.29
C GLU A 6 27.70 -8.29 17.33
N VAL A 7 26.59 -7.64 17.67
CA VAL A 7 26.04 -6.52 16.89
C VAL A 7 27.03 -5.37 16.81
N LEU A 8 27.64 -4.98 17.94
CA LEU A 8 28.68 -3.94 18.00
C LEU A 8 29.90 -4.28 17.14
N LYS A 9 30.35 -5.53 17.17
CA LYS A 9 31.50 -6.00 16.37
C LYS A 9 31.22 -5.94 14.87
N ILE A 10 30.00 -6.23 14.45
CA ILE A 10 29.57 -6.13 13.05
C ILE A 10 29.42 -4.66 12.65
N PHE A 11 28.77 -3.85 13.48
CA PHE A 11 28.53 -2.42 13.22
C PHE A 11 29.83 -1.62 13.06
N ALA A 12 30.85 -1.96 13.87
CA ALA A 12 32.18 -1.35 13.78
C ALA A 12 32.90 -1.62 12.44
N LYS A 13 32.55 -2.71 11.73
CA LYS A 13 33.15 -3.09 10.44
C LYS A 13 32.42 -2.49 9.22
N MET A 14 31.25 -1.89 9.42
CA MET A 14 30.42 -1.37 8.32
C MET A 14 30.92 -0.01 7.80
N SER A 15 30.63 0.28 6.53
CA SER A 15 30.80 1.62 5.96
C SER A 15 29.73 2.58 6.49
N ASP A 16 30.00 3.89 6.42
CA ASP A 16 29.12 4.90 7.02
C ASP A 16 27.71 4.93 6.39
N ALA A 17 27.59 4.62 5.10
CA ALA A 17 26.30 4.48 4.42
C ALA A 17 25.41 3.39 5.07
N LEU A 18 25.99 2.23 5.38
CA LEU A 18 25.27 1.12 6.01
C LEU A 18 24.89 1.43 7.47
N LYS A 19 25.75 2.15 8.21
CA LYS A 19 25.44 2.60 9.57
C LYS A 19 24.20 3.49 9.60
N ILE A 20 24.05 4.38 8.61
CA ILE A 20 22.88 5.25 8.46
C ILE A 20 21.61 4.43 8.23
N GLU A 21 21.67 3.42 7.35
CA GLU A 21 20.52 2.57 7.06
C GLU A 21 20.11 1.71 8.26
N VAL A 22 21.08 1.15 8.98
CA VAL A 22 20.84 0.43 10.24
C VAL A 22 20.23 1.35 11.29
N LEU A 23 20.70 2.60 11.40
CA LEU A 23 20.12 3.61 12.30
C LEU A 23 18.65 3.90 11.94
N HIS A 24 18.34 4.07 10.65
CA HIS A 24 16.97 4.27 10.19
C HIS A 24 16.08 3.08 10.52
N TYR A 25 16.57 1.87 10.28
CA TYR A 25 15.83 0.66 10.56
C TYR A 25 15.60 0.44 12.06
N ALA A 26 16.61 0.72 12.90
CA ALA A 26 16.48 0.67 14.36
C ALA A 26 15.41 1.67 14.86
N LYS A 27 15.41 2.90 14.34
CA LYS A 27 14.36 3.90 14.63
C LYS A 27 12.98 3.41 14.19
N TYR A 28 12.88 2.81 13.01
CA TYR A 28 11.63 2.24 12.51
C TYR A 28 11.13 1.12 13.40
N LEU A 29 11.99 0.21 13.86
CA LEU A 29 11.60 -0.89 14.75
C LEU A 29 11.09 -0.38 16.11
N LEU A 30 11.73 0.65 16.66
CA LEU A 30 11.31 1.27 17.92
C LEU A 30 9.92 1.91 17.78
N ASN A 31 9.69 2.64 16.69
CA ASN A 31 8.38 3.23 16.40
C ASN A 31 7.32 2.16 16.10
N LYS A 32 7.66 1.13 15.33
CA LYS A 32 6.77 -0.01 15.04
C LYS A 32 6.38 -0.79 16.31
N GLY A 33 7.28 -0.86 17.29
CA GLY A 33 7.01 -1.45 18.60
C GLY A 33 5.94 -0.66 19.36
N ILE A 34 6.00 0.68 19.30
CA ILE A 34 5.00 1.59 19.91
C ILE A 34 3.62 1.38 19.26
N GLU A 35 3.57 1.31 17.93
CA GLU A 35 2.34 1.02 17.16
C GLU A 35 1.73 -0.35 17.56
N LYS A 36 2.57 -1.36 17.83
CA LYS A 36 2.13 -2.69 18.24
C LYS A 36 1.76 -2.82 19.72
N SER A 37 2.38 -2.04 20.61
CA SER A 37 1.95 -1.98 22.03
C SER A 37 0.64 -1.22 22.20
N SER A 38 0.27 -0.37 21.24
CA SER A 38 -1.07 0.23 21.16
C SER A 38 -2.11 -0.70 20.50
N SER A 39 -1.70 -1.82 19.90
CA SER A 39 -2.58 -2.72 19.13
C SER A 39 -3.07 -3.94 19.91
N ILE A 40 -3.31 -3.80 21.22
CA ILE A 40 -4.20 -4.71 21.96
C ILE A 40 -5.60 -4.09 22.15
N ALA A 41 -5.78 -2.82 21.77
CA ALA A 41 -7.09 -2.20 21.70
C ALA A 41 -7.24 -1.45 20.37
N ILE A 42 -7.74 -2.13 19.35
CA ILE A 42 -8.82 -1.69 18.45
C ILE A 42 -9.26 -2.96 17.69
N ALA A 43 -10.26 -3.63 18.26
CA ALA A 43 -11.20 -4.36 17.43
C ALA A 43 -11.97 -3.30 16.61
N ASN A 44 -12.02 -3.49 15.29
CA ASN A 44 -12.80 -2.72 14.31
C ASN A 44 -12.30 -1.29 14.05
N ASP A 45 -11.48 -1.08 13.02
CA ASP A 45 -11.99 -0.66 11.70
C ASP A 45 -10.83 -0.61 10.68
N GLU A 46 -11.15 -0.92 9.43
CA GLU A 46 -10.29 -0.65 8.26
C GLU A 46 -8.93 -1.36 8.15
N ILE A 47 -8.93 -2.70 8.27
CA ILE A 47 -8.17 -3.44 7.25
C ILE A 47 -8.92 -3.14 5.95
N ALA A 48 -8.46 -2.13 5.21
CA ALA A 48 -8.91 -1.89 3.85
C ALA A 48 -8.67 -3.20 3.09
N LYS A 49 -9.71 -4.05 3.04
CA LYS A 49 -9.74 -5.27 2.25
C LYS A 49 -9.32 -4.79 0.86
N LYS A 50 -8.12 -5.18 0.41
CA LYS A 50 -7.65 -4.85 -0.93
C LYS A 50 -8.79 -5.25 -1.87
N LYS A 51 -9.50 -4.26 -2.43
CA LYS A 51 -10.56 -4.50 -3.38
C LYS A 51 -9.86 -5.06 -4.61
N TYR A 52 -9.81 -6.39 -4.72
CA TYR A 52 -9.38 -7.03 -5.95
C TYR A 52 -10.31 -6.52 -7.05
N ARG A 53 -9.73 -5.93 -8.11
CA ARG A 53 -10.50 -5.52 -9.29
C ARG A 53 -11.03 -6.80 -9.90
N GLN A 54 -12.32 -7.07 -9.72
CA GLN A 54 -13.00 -8.19 -10.38
C GLN A 54 -13.19 -7.80 -11.84
N ALA A 55 -12.62 -8.59 -12.76
CA ALA A 55 -12.84 -8.38 -14.19
C ALA A 55 -14.31 -8.71 -14.52
N GLY A 56 -14.90 -7.94 -15.45
CA GLY A 56 -16.26 -8.21 -15.93
C GLY A 56 -17.40 -7.69 -15.05
N THR A 57 -17.13 -7.02 -13.93
CA THR A 57 -18.18 -6.40 -13.10
C THR A 57 -18.96 -5.30 -13.81
N MET A 58 -18.37 -4.73 -14.86
CA MET A 58 -19.00 -3.70 -15.70
C MET A 58 -19.48 -4.24 -17.05
N ALA A 59 -19.47 -5.56 -17.26
CA ALA A 59 -20.00 -6.15 -18.49
C ALA A 59 -21.51 -5.88 -18.60
N GLY A 60 -21.95 -5.34 -19.74
CA GLY A 60 -23.34 -4.96 -19.98
C GLY A 60 -23.76 -3.60 -19.41
N LEU A 61 -22.85 -2.84 -18.78
CA LEU A 61 -23.13 -1.46 -18.35
C LEU A 61 -22.92 -0.42 -19.46
N ILE A 62 -22.21 -0.79 -20.54
CA ILE A 62 -21.97 0.10 -21.68
C ILE A 62 -22.99 -0.28 -22.76
N VAL A 63 -23.86 0.66 -23.10
CA VAL A 63 -24.78 0.57 -24.24
C VAL A 63 -24.03 1.12 -25.46
N MET A 64 -23.91 0.31 -26.50
CA MET A 64 -23.26 0.67 -27.76
C MET A 64 -24.26 0.41 -28.89
N SER A 65 -24.41 1.37 -29.79
CA SER A 65 -25.15 1.22 -31.05
C SER A 65 -24.44 0.22 -31.97
N ASP A 66 -25.19 -0.44 -32.84
CA ASP A 66 -24.61 -1.36 -33.84
C ASP A 66 -23.74 -0.59 -34.88
N ASP A 67 -24.04 0.68 -35.10
CA ASP A 67 -23.22 1.62 -35.86
C ASP A 67 -22.42 2.53 -34.90
N PHE A 68 -21.10 2.54 -35.07
CA PHE A 68 -20.19 3.31 -34.22
C PHE A 68 -20.27 4.82 -34.49
N ASP A 69 -20.61 5.21 -35.71
CA ASP A 69 -20.72 6.62 -36.09
C ASP A 69 -22.08 7.24 -35.68
N GLU A 70 -23.04 6.41 -35.25
CA GLU A 70 -24.34 6.87 -34.78
C GLU A 70 -24.27 7.33 -33.31
N PRO A 71 -24.72 8.57 -33.00
CA PRO A 71 -24.72 9.06 -31.62
C PRO A 71 -25.76 8.32 -30.77
N LEU A 72 -25.36 7.90 -29.58
CA LEU A 72 -26.28 7.34 -28.59
C LEU A 72 -27.40 8.35 -28.29
N ALA A 73 -28.65 7.88 -28.28
CA ALA A 73 -29.83 8.70 -28.04
C ALA A 73 -29.71 9.55 -26.76
N GLU A 74 -29.13 8.99 -25.69
CA GLU A 74 -28.91 9.66 -24.41
C GLU A 74 -27.80 10.75 -24.45
N MET A 75 -26.92 10.70 -25.46
CA MET A 75 -25.83 11.65 -25.64
C MET A 75 -26.13 12.73 -26.69
N GLN A 76 -27.24 12.60 -27.43
CA GLN A 76 -27.64 13.57 -28.48
C GLN A 76 -27.83 14.98 -27.93
N GLU A 77 -28.33 15.13 -26.70
CA GLU A 77 -28.54 16.43 -26.05
C GLU A 77 -27.23 17.20 -25.78
N TYR A 78 -26.09 16.51 -25.72
CA TYR A 78 -24.77 17.09 -25.41
C TYR A 78 -23.93 17.41 -26.65
N MET A 79 -24.42 17.12 -27.86
CA MET A 79 -23.71 17.32 -29.12
C MET A 79 -24.08 18.63 -29.86
N TYR A 80 -24.92 19.47 -29.25
CA TYR A 80 -25.41 20.75 -29.81
C TYR A 80 -25.10 21.95 -28.92
#